data_AF-A0A952E2Y9-F1
#
_entry.id   AF-A0A952E2Y9-F1
#
_cell.length_a   1.000
_cell.length_b   1.000
_cell.length_c   1.000
_cell.angle_alpha   90.00
_cell.angle_beta   90.00
_cell.angle_gamma   90.00
#
_symmetry.space_group_name_H-M   'P 1'
#
loop_
_entity.id
_entity.type
_entity.pdbx_description
1 polymer ?
#
loop_
_entity_poly.entity_id
_entity_poly.type
_entity_poly.pdbx_seq_one_letter_code
_entity_poly.pdbx_strand_id
1 'polypeptide(L)'
;MNEVRIKLIKKEEVAEGTMAFHFEKPEGFEFQAGQFADFTLINPPEADAEGNRRAFSFVHSSDEGDLMFTTRMRDSAFKRVLKNLSVGAELKMDGPYGSYVLHKTESTPAVFLIGGIGITPVRSIISDATYRKLPHKITLFYSNKTPEDTAFLEDFNRFAKENSNLTFVPVMTRSTEEEWQGERGHINAEMIKKYVPDVHTPIYYISGPKAMVATMREILTDLKVNEDNIRTEQFSGY
;
A
#
# COMPACT_ATOMS: atom_id res chain seq x y z
N MET A 1 -14.10 8.64 -18.22
CA MET A 1 -14.78 9.03 -16.96
C MET A 1 -14.53 10.51 -16.74
N ASN A 2 -15.44 11.21 -16.07
CA ASN A 2 -15.32 12.65 -15.85
C ASN A 2 -14.58 12.88 -14.54
N GLU A 3 -13.55 13.73 -14.59
CA GLU A 3 -12.84 14.27 -13.44
C GLU A 3 -13.84 14.87 -12.43
N VAL A 4 -13.73 14.51 -11.16
CA VAL A 4 -14.62 14.96 -10.08
C VAL A 4 -13.85 15.84 -9.09
N ARG A 5 -14.55 16.76 -8.42
CA ARG A 5 -13.99 17.53 -7.32
C ARG A 5 -14.25 16.83 -6.00
N ILE A 6 -13.23 16.72 -5.18
CA ILE A 6 -13.31 16.14 -3.83
C ILE A 6 -12.71 17.13 -2.83
N LYS A 7 -13.28 17.19 -1.62
CA LYS A 7 -12.81 18.10 -0.56
C LYS A 7 -12.01 17.35 0.47
N LEU A 8 -10.88 17.94 0.88
CA LEU A 8 -10.06 17.45 1.98
C LEU A 8 -10.84 17.58 3.30
N ILE A 9 -11.09 16.48 3.99
CA ILE A 9 -11.81 16.46 5.28
C ILE A 9 -10.88 16.38 6.48
N LYS A 10 -9.74 15.68 6.34
CA LYS A 10 -8.80 15.45 7.44
C LYS A 10 -7.38 15.19 6.89
N LYS A 11 -6.38 15.56 7.68
CA LYS A 11 -4.98 15.16 7.51
C LYS A 11 -4.47 14.58 8.82
N GLU A 12 -3.68 13.52 8.75
CA GLU A 12 -3.02 12.98 9.93
C GLU A 12 -1.66 12.36 9.58
N GLU A 13 -0.76 12.34 10.55
CA GLU A 13 0.50 11.58 10.46
C GLU A 13 0.25 10.15 10.93
N VAL A 14 0.51 9.17 10.06
CA VAL A 14 0.23 7.74 10.32
C VAL A 14 1.48 6.93 10.65
N ALA A 15 2.65 7.53 10.45
CA ALA A 15 3.98 7.06 10.83
C ALA A 15 4.97 8.20 10.59
N GLU A 16 6.17 8.10 11.13
CA GLU A 16 7.20 9.14 10.97
C GLU A 16 7.40 9.50 9.48
N GLY A 17 7.19 10.78 9.16
CA GLY A 17 7.34 11.29 7.80
C GLY A 17 6.30 10.76 6.82
N THR A 18 5.17 10.25 7.29
CA THR A 18 4.09 9.68 6.47
C THR A 18 2.76 10.29 6.81
N MET A 19 2.11 10.90 5.83
CA MET A 19 0.81 11.54 6.04
C MET A 19 -0.30 10.84 5.26
N ALA A 20 -1.45 10.73 5.91
CA ALA A 20 -2.72 10.40 5.29
C ALA A 20 -3.56 11.66 5.04
N PHE A 21 -4.25 11.66 3.92
CA PHE A 21 -5.15 12.70 3.49
C PHE A 21 -6.50 12.06 3.17
N HIS A 22 -7.52 12.53 3.86
CA HIS A 22 -8.89 12.03 3.74
C HIS A 22 -9.71 13.02 2.95
N PHE A 23 -10.53 12.52 2.03
CA PHE A 23 -11.39 13.30 1.16
C PHE A 23 -12.82 12.77 1.18
N GLU A 24 -13.77 13.65 0.90
CA GLU A 24 -15.15 13.25 0.63
C GLU A 24 -15.19 12.21 -0.51
N LYS A 25 -15.94 11.12 -0.30
CA LYS A 25 -16.21 10.14 -1.34
C LYS A 25 -17.41 10.60 -2.17
N PRO A 26 -17.28 10.78 -3.50
CA PRO A 26 -18.41 11.14 -4.34
C PRO A 26 -19.52 10.07 -4.27
N GLU A 27 -20.77 10.50 -4.30
CA GLU A 27 -21.93 9.59 -4.27
C GLU A 27 -21.88 8.61 -5.44
N GLY A 28 -22.03 7.31 -5.14
CA GLY A 28 -21.99 6.23 -6.13
C GLY A 28 -20.61 5.95 -6.74
N PHE A 29 -19.53 6.57 -6.22
CA PHE A 29 -18.18 6.24 -6.65
C PHE A 29 -17.78 4.87 -6.10
N GLU A 30 -17.47 3.93 -6.98
CA GLU A 30 -17.06 2.57 -6.61
C GLU A 30 -15.68 2.27 -7.18
N PHE A 31 -14.87 1.56 -6.40
CA PHE A 31 -13.56 1.08 -6.82
C PHE A 31 -13.29 -0.31 -6.23
N GLN A 32 -12.39 -1.07 -6.86
CA GLN A 32 -11.93 -2.33 -6.32
C GLN A 32 -10.74 -2.11 -5.38
N ALA A 33 -10.70 -2.85 -4.27
CA ALA A 33 -9.59 -2.79 -3.33
C ALA A 33 -8.24 -3.02 -4.02
N GLY A 34 -7.29 -2.11 -3.77
CA GLY A 34 -5.99 -2.05 -4.46
C GLY A 34 -5.92 -1.12 -5.66
N GLN A 35 -7.03 -0.52 -6.10
CA GLN A 35 -7.02 0.50 -7.16
C GLN A 35 -6.50 1.86 -6.67
N PHE A 36 -6.20 2.72 -7.64
CA PHE A 36 -5.70 4.08 -7.43
C PHE A 36 -6.52 5.11 -8.20
N ALA A 37 -6.29 6.38 -7.91
CA ALA A 37 -6.76 7.49 -8.73
C ALA A 37 -5.66 8.54 -8.89
N ASP A 38 -5.83 9.40 -9.88
CA ASP A 38 -5.01 10.57 -10.06
C ASP A 38 -5.63 11.77 -9.36
N PHE A 39 -4.81 12.45 -8.55
CA PHE A 39 -5.19 13.62 -7.77
C PHE A 39 -4.45 14.84 -8.30
N THR A 40 -5.20 15.89 -8.63
CA THR A 40 -4.68 17.10 -9.25
C THR A 40 -4.95 18.32 -8.37
N LEU A 41 -3.87 19.02 -8.00
CA LEU A 41 -3.94 20.29 -7.27
C LEU A 41 -4.51 21.39 -8.18
N ILE A 42 -5.49 22.14 -7.68
CA ILE A 42 -6.14 23.22 -8.42
C ILE A 42 -5.34 24.51 -8.21
N ASN A 43 -4.75 25.05 -9.28
CA ASN A 43 -3.96 26.29 -9.28
C ASN A 43 -2.91 26.35 -8.14
N PRO A 44 -2.02 25.35 -8.01
CA PRO A 44 -1.05 25.35 -6.93
C PRO A 44 -0.06 26.53 -7.08
N PRO A 45 0.44 27.10 -5.97
CA PRO A 45 1.40 28.20 -5.98
C PRO A 45 2.79 27.77 -6.49
N GLU A 46 3.07 26.47 -6.53
CA GLU A 46 4.29 25.89 -7.04
C GLU A 46 4.02 24.55 -7.75
N ALA A 47 4.88 24.18 -8.70
CA ALA A 47 4.87 22.89 -9.37
C ALA A 47 6.31 22.47 -9.70
N ASP A 48 6.56 21.17 -9.79
CA ASP A 48 7.83 20.58 -10.24
C ASP A 48 7.67 19.97 -11.64
N ALA A 49 8.72 19.30 -12.14
CA ALA A 49 8.74 18.72 -13.49
C ALA A 49 7.68 17.62 -13.70
N GLU A 50 7.18 17.01 -12.63
CA GLU A 50 6.10 16.01 -12.68
C GLU A 50 4.70 16.67 -12.66
N GLY A 51 4.64 18.00 -12.56
CA GLY A 51 3.39 18.78 -12.63
C GLY A 51 2.58 18.75 -11.33
N ASN A 52 1.29 19.06 -11.45
CA ASN A 52 0.35 19.19 -10.33
C ASN A 52 -0.57 17.98 -10.15
N ARG A 53 -0.33 16.88 -10.88
CA ARG A 53 -1.10 15.63 -10.84
C ARG A 53 -0.21 14.50 -10.29
N ARG A 54 -0.74 13.68 -9.38
CA ARG A 54 -0.08 12.48 -8.86
C ARG A 54 -1.06 11.34 -8.68
N ALA A 55 -0.62 10.12 -8.99
CA ALA A 55 -1.33 8.90 -8.71
C ALA A 55 -1.16 8.50 -7.24
N PHE A 56 -2.25 8.14 -6.57
CA PHE A 56 -2.20 7.50 -5.25
C PHE A 56 -3.22 6.37 -5.14
N SER A 57 -2.80 5.23 -4.61
CA SER A 57 -3.70 4.13 -4.27
C SER A 57 -4.64 4.51 -3.14
N PHE A 58 -5.86 3.98 -3.22
CA PHE A 58 -6.80 4.05 -2.11
C PHE A 58 -6.31 3.15 -0.97
N VAL A 59 -6.39 3.66 0.24
CA VAL A 59 -5.92 2.99 1.48
C VAL A 59 -7.02 2.13 2.11
N HIS A 60 -8.27 2.48 1.80
CA HIS A 60 -9.49 1.87 2.28
C HIS A 60 -10.11 0.95 1.21
N SER A 61 -10.98 0.03 1.61
CA SER A 61 -11.93 -0.61 0.69
C SER A 61 -13.01 0.39 0.24
N SER A 62 -13.75 0.11 -0.83
CA SER A 62 -14.82 1.02 -1.29
C SER A 62 -15.94 1.17 -0.26
N ASP A 63 -16.16 0.17 0.60
CA ASP A 63 -17.23 0.19 1.59
C ASP A 63 -16.91 1.06 2.81
N GLU A 64 -15.67 1.54 2.92
CA GLU A 64 -15.21 2.47 3.97
C GLU A 64 -15.53 3.92 3.55
N GLY A 65 -16.09 4.71 4.49
CA GLY A 65 -16.90 5.90 4.15
C GLY A 65 -16.21 7.05 3.41
N ASP A 66 -14.90 7.23 3.56
CA ASP A 66 -14.14 8.31 2.93
C ASP A 66 -13.05 7.82 1.97
N LEU A 67 -12.60 8.69 1.07
CA LEU A 67 -11.46 8.40 0.21
C LEU A 67 -10.18 8.80 0.94
N MET A 68 -9.30 7.83 1.17
CA MET A 68 -8.03 8.07 1.81
C MET A 68 -6.88 7.69 0.88
N PHE A 69 -5.92 8.60 0.75
CA PHE A 69 -4.59 8.25 0.24
C PHE A 69 -3.50 8.63 1.23
N THR A 70 -2.35 7.97 1.16
CA THR A 70 -1.23 8.18 2.07
C THR A 70 0.06 8.27 1.30
N THR A 71 0.96 9.15 1.73
CA THR A 71 2.25 9.34 1.07
C THR A 71 3.37 9.61 2.08
N ARG A 72 4.59 9.15 1.75
CA ARG A 72 5.81 9.62 2.42
C ARG A 72 6.06 11.06 2.05
N MET A 73 6.24 11.91 3.04
CA MET A 73 6.47 13.34 2.88
C MET A 73 7.91 13.62 2.47
N ARG A 74 8.19 13.41 1.18
CA ARG A 74 9.43 13.83 0.52
C ARG A 74 9.30 15.26 -0.02
N ASP A 75 10.45 15.90 -0.23
CA ASP A 75 10.48 17.26 -0.76
C ASP A 75 10.13 17.29 -2.26
N SER A 76 8.86 17.59 -2.53
CA SER A 76 8.32 17.81 -3.89
C SER A 76 7.30 18.93 -3.81
N ALA A 77 7.13 19.69 -4.90
CA ALA A 77 6.20 20.81 -4.92
C ALA A 77 4.77 20.35 -4.60
N PHE A 78 4.36 19.22 -5.18
CA PHE A 78 3.05 18.62 -4.92
C PHE A 78 2.83 18.35 -3.42
N LYS A 79 3.78 17.69 -2.75
CA LYS A 79 3.63 17.30 -1.33
C LYS A 79 3.71 18.50 -0.39
N ARG A 80 4.51 19.52 -0.70
CA ARG A 80 4.55 20.77 0.08
C ARG A 80 3.22 21.50 0.02
N VAL A 81 2.65 21.66 -1.17
CA VAL A 81 1.32 22.27 -1.34
C VAL A 81 0.26 21.43 -0.64
N LEU A 82 0.25 20.11 -0.86
CA LEU A 82 -0.71 19.20 -0.25
C LEU A 82 -0.69 19.26 1.29
N LYS A 83 0.51 19.27 1.91
CA LYS A 83 0.68 19.40 3.35
C LYS A 83 0.05 20.67 3.90
N ASN A 84 0.14 21.77 3.15
CA ASN A 84 -0.30 23.10 3.55
C ASN A 84 -1.76 23.41 3.19
N LEU A 85 -2.47 22.51 2.49
CA LEU A 85 -3.90 22.71 2.19
C LEU A 85 -4.74 22.78 3.48
N SER A 86 -5.63 23.76 3.57
CA SER A 86 -6.64 23.80 4.61
C SER A 86 -7.69 22.70 4.41
N VAL A 87 -8.25 22.19 5.51
CA VAL A 87 -9.48 21.38 5.44
C VAL A 87 -10.56 22.15 4.70
N GLY A 88 -11.30 21.47 3.83
CA GLY A 88 -12.26 22.04 2.89
C GLY A 88 -11.68 22.41 1.52
N ALA A 89 -10.35 22.39 1.34
CA ALA A 89 -9.73 22.61 0.03
C ALA A 89 -10.08 21.49 -0.96
N GLU A 90 -10.27 21.86 -2.22
CA GLU A 90 -10.65 20.95 -3.29
C GLU A 90 -9.44 20.42 -4.08
N LEU A 91 -9.48 19.13 -4.41
CA LEU A 91 -8.68 18.52 -5.47
C LEU A 91 -9.59 18.03 -6.59
N LYS A 92 -9.01 17.87 -7.77
CA LYS A 92 -9.60 17.09 -8.85
C LYS A 92 -9.13 15.64 -8.74
N MET A 93 -10.05 14.70 -8.86
CA MET A 93 -9.77 13.26 -8.89
C MET A 93 -10.24 12.66 -10.20
N ASP A 94 -9.41 11.82 -10.78
CA ASP A 94 -9.70 11.06 -11.99
C ASP A 94 -9.35 9.58 -11.77
N GLY A 95 -10.33 8.68 -11.94
CA GLY A 95 -10.22 7.26 -11.59
C GLY A 95 -11.60 6.61 -11.37
N PRO A 96 -11.64 5.36 -10.85
CA PRO A 96 -10.50 4.58 -10.40
C PRO A 96 -9.72 3.92 -11.57
N TYR A 97 -8.45 3.59 -11.30
CA TYR A 97 -7.52 2.96 -12.20
C TYR A 97 -6.78 1.80 -11.51
N GLY A 98 -6.09 0.98 -12.30
CA GLY A 98 -5.20 -0.07 -11.81
C GLY A 98 -5.82 -1.46 -11.78
N SER A 99 -4.93 -2.45 -11.82
CA SER A 99 -5.22 -3.89 -11.81
C SER A 99 -4.48 -4.63 -10.69
N TYR A 100 -3.89 -3.90 -9.74
CA TYR A 100 -3.23 -4.45 -8.57
C TYR A 100 -4.26 -4.84 -7.51
N VAL A 101 -5.06 -5.86 -7.86
CA VAL A 101 -6.20 -6.33 -7.06
C VAL A 101 -5.99 -7.80 -6.68
N LEU A 102 -6.61 -8.24 -5.59
CA LEU A 102 -6.56 -9.65 -5.19
C LEU A 102 -7.15 -10.54 -6.29
N HIS A 103 -6.45 -11.62 -6.64
CA HIS A 103 -6.91 -12.57 -7.64
C HIS A 103 -8.20 -13.27 -7.21
N LYS A 104 -9.00 -13.69 -8.20
CA LYS A 104 -10.30 -14.32 -7.96
C LYS A 104 -10.22 -15.77 -7.49
N THR A 105 -9.13 -16.48 -7.80
CA THR A 105 -8.95 -17.90 -7.44
C THR A 105 -8.69 -18.07 -5.95
N GLU A 106 -9.75 -18.19 -5.17
CA GLU A 106 -9.75 -18.31 -3.70
C GLU A 106 -8.81 -19.39 -3.12
N SER A 107 -8.61 -20.50 -3.83
CA SER A 107 -7.75 -21.60 -3.40
C SER A 107 -6.26 -21.31 -3.56
N THR A 108 -5.90 -20.29 -4.35
CA THR A 108 -4.50 -19.90 -4.58
C THR A 108 -4.06 -18.94 -3.47
N PRO A 109 -2.95 -19.19 -2.76
CA PRO A 109 -2.47 -18.26 -1.75
C PRO A 109 -1.98 -16.93 -2.36
N ALA A 110 -2.06 -15.85 -1.60
CA ALA A 110 -1.50 -14.55 -1.95
C ALA A 110 -0.31 -14.24 -1.03
N VAL A 111 0.82 -13.85 -1.61
CA VAL A 111 1.99 -13.40 -0.85
C VAL A 111 2.30 -11.95 -1.22
N PHE A 112 2.26 -11.06 -0.25
CA PHE A 112 2.60 -9.64 -0.42
C PHE A 112 4.02 -9.40 0.09
N LEU A 113 4.89 -8.86 -0.76
CA LEU A 113 6.28 -8.50 -0.45
C LEU A 113 6.42 -6.98 -0.56
N ILE A 114 6.22 -6.29 0.56
CA ILE A 114 5.87 -4.87 0.56
C ILE A 114 6.89 -4.03 1.31
N GLY A 115 7.23 -2.87 0.77
CA GLY A 115 8.17 -1.93 1.39
C GLY A 115 7.58 -0.53 1.56
N GLY A 116 7.71 0.03 2.76
CA GLY A 116 7.38 1.42 3.04
C GLY A 116 5.94 1.77 2.62
N ILE A 117 5.78 2.76 1.73
CA ILE A 117 4.44 3.25 1.35
C ILE A 117 3.75 2.40 0.26
N GLY A 118 4.43 1.38 -0.29
CA GLY A 118 3.77 0.35 -1.12
C GLY A 118 2.65 -0.42 -0.41
N ILE A 119 2.49 -0.18 0.90
CA ILE A 119 1.46 -0.75 1.75
C ILE A 119 0.06 -0.20 1.49
N THR A 120 -0.09 0.98 0.88
CA THR A 120 -1.41 1.63 0.72
C THR A 120 -2.44 0.79 -0.05
N PRO A 121 -2.17 0.26 -1.26
CA PRO A 121 -3.11 -0.62 -1.95
C PRO A 121 -3.32 -1.94 -1.19
N VAL A 122 -2.29 -2.43 -0.49
CA VAL A 122 -2.33 -3.71 0.24
C VAL A 122 -3.19 -3.61 1.48
N ARG A 123 -3.19 -2.46 2.17
CA ARG A 123 -4.10 -2.19 3.27
C ARG A 123 -5.55 -2.23 2.79
N SER A 124 -5.85 -1.62 1.65
CA SER A 124 -7.17 -1.69 1.02
C SER A 124 -7.58 -3.14 0.75
N ILE A 125 -6.69 -3.93 0.12
CA ILE A 125 -6.93 -5.34 -0.20
C ILE A 125 -7.16 -6.19 1.07
N ILE A 126 -6.33 -6.04 2.09
CA ILE A 126 -6.40 -6.86 3.31
C ILE A 126 -7.58 -6.43 4.19
N SER A 127 -7.91 -5.13 4.24
CA SER A 127 -9.11 -4.62 4.90
C SER A 127 -10.36 -5.27 4.28
N ASP A 128 -10.48 -5.21 2.94
CA ASP A 128 -11.60 -5.81 2.21
C ASP A 128 -11.67 -7.33 2.43
N ALA A 129 -10.54 -8.03 2.30
CA ALA A 129 -10.48 -9.48 2.50
C ALA A 129 -10.88 -9.89 3.92
N THR A 130 -10.51 -9.08 4.92
CA THR A 130 -10.87 -9.31 6.33
C THR A 130 -12.35 -9.04 6.57
N TYR A 131 -12.86 -7.89 6.11
CA TYR A 131 -14.26 -7.50 6.25
C TYR A 131 -15.21 -8.50 5.58
N ARG A 132 -14.92 -8.87 4.33
CA ARG A 132 -15.72 -9.81 3.54
C ARG A 132 -15.46 -11.28 3.91
N LYS A 133 -14.51 -11.55 4.81
CA LYS A 133 -14.09 -12.89 5.23
C LYS A 133 -13.71 -13.79 4.06
N LEU A 134 -12.93 -13.25 3.13
CA LEU A 134 -12.49 -14.00 1.96
C LEU A 134 -11.65 -15.21 2.37
N PRO A 135 -11.78 -16.35 1.67
CA PRO A 135 -11.11 -17.59 2.06
C PRO A 135 -9.62 -17.64 1.67
N HIS A 136 -9.12 -16.66 0.92
CA HIS A 136 -7.72 -16.60 0.49
C HIS A 136 -6.76 -16.71 1.67
N LYS A 137 -5.79 -17.61 1.57
CA LYS A 137 -4.62 -17.61 2.47
C LYS A 137 -3.70 -16.47 2.06
N ILE A 138 -3.45 -15.54 2.97
CA ILE A 138 -2.67 -14.33 2.72
C ILE A 138 -1.45 -14.33 3.64
N THR A 139 -0.26 -14.14 3.06
CA THR A 139 0.96 -13.83 3.82
C THR A 139 1.45 -12.45 3.42
N LEU A 140 1.58 -11.54 4.39
CA LEU A 140 2.12 -10.20 4.18
C LEU A 140 3.48 -10.08 4.84
N PHE A 141 4.52 -9.92 4.04
CA PHE A 141 5.82 -9.42 4.48
C PHE A 141 5.86 -7.91 4.29
N TYR A 142 6.04 -7.17 5.39
CA TYR A 142 6.06 -5.72 5.36
C TYR A 142 7.38 -5.18 5.92
N SER A 143 8.23 -4.65 5.03
CA SER A 143 9.59 -4.25 5.33
C SER A 143 9.75 -2.74 5.44
N ASN A 144 10.18 -2.30 6.64
CA ASN A 144 10.38 -0.91 7.02
C ASN A 144 11.71 -0.73 7.77
N LYS A 145 12.08 0.50 8.14
CA LYS A 145 13.34 0.70 8.88
C LYS A 145 13.14 0.38 10.35
N THR A 146 12.11 0.96 10.94
CA THR A 146 11.79 0.86 12.36
C THR A 146 10.26 0.86 12.57
N PRO A 147 9.76 0.47 13.74
CA PRO A 147 8.33 0.51 14.02
C PRO A 147 7.72 1.91 13.86
N GLU A 148 8.44 2.97 14.23
CA GLU A 148 7.98 4.36 14.21
C GLU A 148 7.76 4.86 12.78
N ASP A 149 8.57 4.38 11.84
CA ASP A 149 8.39 4.69 10.42
C ASP A 149 7.40 3.73 9.74
N THR A 150 6.71 2.84 10.46
CA THR A 150 5.83 1.82 9.88
C THR A 150 4.36 2.23 9.84
N ALA A 151 3.93 2.74 8.69
CA ALA A 151 2.54 3.13 8.46
C ALA A 151 1.59 1.93 8.61
N PHE A 152 0.52 2.13 9.39
CA PHE A 152 -0.56 1.15 9.58
C PHE A 152 -0.15 -0.16 10.27
N LEU A 153 0.98 -0.18 11.01
CA LEU A 153 1.43 -1.36 11.74
C LEU A 153 0.32 -1.95 12.63
N GLU A 154 -0.38 -1.10 13.38
CA GLU A 154 -1.47 -1.52 14.26
C GLU A 154 -2.71 -2.01 13.51
N ASP A 155 -2.98 -1.51 12.31
CA ASP A 155 -4.08 -2.02 11.49
C ASP A 155 -3.81 -3.47 11.08
N PHE A 156 -2.60 -3.79 10.64
CA PHE A 156 -2.25 -5.15 10.27
C PHE A 156 -2.17 -6.09 11.47
N ASN A 157 -1.73 -5.61 12.64
CA ASN A 157 -1.83 -6.36 13.89
C ASN A 157 -3.29 -6.70 14.23
N ARG A 158 -4.22 -5.75 14.01
CA ARG A 158 -5.66 -5.99 14.21
C ARG A 158 -6.20 -6.97 13.18
N PHE A 159 -5.93 -6.76 11.89
CA PHE A 159 -6.40 -7.65 10.83
C PHE A 159 -5.89 -9.09 11.03
N ALA A 160 -4.66 -9.28 11.49
CA ALA A 160 -4.11 -10.62 11.76
C ALA A 160 -4.83 -11.32 12.94
N LYS A 161 -5.41 -10.56 13.88
CA LYS A 161 -6.25 -11.11 14.97
C LYS A 161 -7.66 -11.45 14.49
N GLU A 162 -8.21 -10.66 13.57
CA GLU A 162 -9.59 -10.80 13.06
C GLU A 162 -9.70 -11.82 11.92
N ASN A 163 -8.66 -11.96 11.11
CA ASN A 163 -8.61 -12.82 9.94
C ASN A 163 -7.62 -13.97 10.14
N SER A 164 -8.12 -15.16 10.44
CA SER A 164 -7.30 -16.37 10.64
C SER A 164 -6.61 -16.87 9.36
N ASN A 165 -6.93 -16.31 8.19
CA ASN A 165 -6.25 -16.58 6.93
C ASN A 165 -5.08 -15.61 6.66
N LEU A 166 -4.89 -14.57 7.47
CA LEU A 166 -3.81 -13.61 7.33
C LEU A 166 -2.62 -13.97 8.24
N THR A 167 -1.47 -14.20 7.63
CA THR A 167 -0.17 -14.23 8.30
C THR A 167 0.54 -12.89 8.08
N PHE A 168 0.71 -12.10 9.13
CA PHE A 168 1.42 -10.83 9.07
C PHE A 168 2.86 -10.98 9.58
N VAL A 169 3.82 -10.62 8.73
CA VAL A 169 5.26 -10.69 8.97
C VAL A 169 5.87 -9.28 8.84
N PRO A 170 5.80 -8.46 9.90
CA PRO A 170 6.50 -7.18 9.96
C PRO A 170 8.02 -7.37 10.10
N VAL A 171 8.78 -6.71 9.22
CA VAL A 171 10.24 -6.85 9.08
C VAL A 171 10.93 -5.50 9.28
N MET A 172 11.83 -5.39 10.25
CA MET A 172 12.56 -4.14 10.54
C MET A 172 14.01 -4.22 10.09
N THR A 173 14.39 -3.37 9.13
CA THR A 173 15.72 -3.39 8.51
C THR A 173 16.80 -2.73 9.36
N ARG A 174 16.43 -1.89 10.34
CA ARG A 174 17.37 -1.10 11.16
C ARG A 174 17.11 -1.15 12.66
N SER A 175 16.17 -1.96 13.12
CA SER A 175 15.95 -2.16 14.55
C SER A 175 16.89 -3.20 15.15
N THR A 176 17.30 -2.96 16.38
CA THR A 176 18.01 -3.90 17.24
C THR A 176 17.08 -4.97 17.80
N GLU A 177 17.64 -5.98 18.45
CA GLU A 177 16.84 -7.02 19.12
C GLU A 177 16.02 -6.47 20.29
N GLU A 178 16.53 -5.45 20.97
CA GLU A 178 15.82 -4.80 22.08
C GLU A 178 14.62 -3.99 21.59
N GLU A 179 14.75 -3.34 20.43
CA GLU A 179 13.70 -2.52 19.81
C GLU A 179 12.63 -3.37 19.09
N TRP A 180 13.02 -4.52 18.54
CA TRP A 180 12.11 -5.34 17.72
C TRP A 180 12.37 -6.84 17.86
N GLN A 181 11.38 -7.55 18.41
CA GLN A 181 11.43 -9.01 18.61
C GLN A 181 11.02 -9.82 17.37
N GLY A 182 10.50 -9.18 16.33
CA GLY A 182 10.07 -9.83 15.09
C GLY A 182 11.22 -10.05 14.09
N GLU A 183 10.86 -10.28 12.83
CA GLU A 183 11.85 -10.42 11.76
C GLU A 183 12.65 -9.14 11.59
N ARG A 184 13.97 -9.29 11.41
CA ARG A 184 14.92 -8.18 11.25
C ARG A 184 15.77 -8.37 9.98
N GLY A 185 16.34 -7.29 9.49
CA GLY A 185 17.13 -7.29 8.25
C GLY A 185 16.27 -7.22 7.00
N HIS A 186 16.81 -7.63 5.85
CA HIS A 186 16.09 -7.61 4.58
C HIS A 186 15.37 -8.93 4.33
N ILE A 187 14.19 -8.85 3.71
CA ILE A 187 13.47 -10.05 3.25
C ILE A 187 14.41 -10.83 2.32
N ASN A 188 14.57 -12.12 2.61
CA ASN A 188 15.43 -13.03 1.85
C ASN A 188 14.69 -14.36 1.59
N ALA A 189 15.31 -15.24 0.81
CA ALA A 189 14.73 -16.53 0.44
C ALA A 189 14.42 -17.43 1.66
N GLU A 190 15.25 -17.41 2.69
CA GLU A 190 15.05 -18.21 3.91
C GLU A 190 13.83 -17.73 4.69
N MET A 191 13.69 -16.41 4.86
CA MET A 191 12.54 -15.78 5.49
C MET A 191 11.25 -16.07 4.70
N ILE A 192 11.27 -15.98 3.37
CA ILE A 192 10.10 -16.35 2.56
C ILE A 192 9.70 -17.80 2.81
N LYS A 193 10.65 -18.75 2.72
CA LYS A 193 10.39 -20.18 2.94
C LYS A 193 9.89 -20.50 4.35
N LYS A 194 10.31 -19.73 5.36
CA LYS A 194 9.86 -19.88 6.75
C LYS A 194 8.35 -19.71 6.88
N TYR A 195 7.75 -18.77 6.15
CA TYR A 195 6.31 -18.47 6.24
C TYR A 195 5.50 -18.93 5.01
N VAL A 196 6.17 -19.34 3.94
CA VAL A 196 5.57 -19.82 2.69
C VAL A 196 6.23 -21.16 2.33
N PRO A 197 5.75 -22.28 2.89
CA PRO A 197 6.38 -23.59 2.69
C PRO A 197 6.35 -24.06 1.23
N ASP A 198 5.27 -23.78 0.52
CA ASP A 198 5.17 -23.96 -0.92
C ASP A 198 5.25 -22.60 -1.62
N VAL A 199 6.44 -22.29 -2.15
CA VAL A 199 6.74 -21.02 -2.81
C VAL A 199 6.24 -20.95 -4.26
N HIS A 200 5.78 -22.05 -4.86
CA HIS A 200 5.46 -22.06 -6.31
C HIS A 200 3.98 -21.83 -6.59
N THR A 201 3.11 -22.28 -5.67
CA THR A 201 1.66 -22.13 -5.78
C THR A 201 1.14 -20.69 -5.61
N PRO A 202 1.70 -19.85 -4.71
CA PRO A 202 1.14 -18.52 -4.47
C PRO A 202 1.28 -17.57 -5.66
N ILE A 203 0.40 -16.57 -5.67
CA ILE A 203 0.61 -15.37 -6.48
C ILE A 203 1.26 -14.29 -5.60
N TYR A 204 2.39 -13.77 -6.08
CA TYR A 204 3.19 -12.76 -5.41
C TYR A 204 2.82 -11.35 -5.87
N TYR A 205 2.71 -10.46 -4.91
CA TYR A 205 2.40 -9.04 -5.09
C TYR A 205 3.52 -8.23 -4.49
N ILE A 206 4.21 -7.43 -5.30
CA ILE A 206 5.38 -6.66 -4.89
C ILE A 206 5.12 -5.18 -5.10
N SER A 207 5.30 -4.38 -4.05
CA SER A 207 5.15 -2.94 -4.10
C SER A 207 6.05 -2.25 -3.07
N GLY A 208 6.73 -1.18 -3.46
CA GLY A 208 7.66 -0.46 -2.60
C GLY A 208 8.81 0.21 -3.36
N PRO A 209 9.91 0.58 -2.67
CA PRO A 209 11.06 1.20 -3.31
C PRO A 209 11.62 0.36 -4.47
N LYS A 210 12.05 1.02 -5.56
CA LYS A 210 12.53 0.34 -6.78
C LYS A 210 13.58 -0.74 -6.52
N ALA A 211 14.53 -0.47 -5.62
CA ALA A 211 15.57 -1.42 -5.25
C ALA A 211 14.97 -2.68 -4.58
N MET A 212 14.01 -2.51 -3.67
CA MET A 212 13.33 -3.65 -3.05
C MET A 212 12.55 -4.46 -4.08
N VAL A 213 11.80 -3.80 -4.98
CA VAL A 213 11.04 -4.49 -6.02
C VAL A 213 11.96 -5.35 -6.90
N ALA A 214 13.10 -4.80 -7.32
CA ALA A 214 14.11 -5.53 -8.09
C ALA A 214 14.65 -6.75 -7.32
N THR A 215 15.09 -6.55 -6.08
CA THR A 215 15.60 -7.64 -5.22
C THR A 215 14.56 -8.73 -4.96
N MET A 216 13.29 -8.37 -4.73
CA MET A 216 12.23 -9.37 -4.51
C MET A 216 11.98 -10.18 -5.78
N ARG A 217 12.00 -9.55 -6.97
CA ARG A 217 11.91 -10.29 -8.23
C ARG A 217 13.07 -11.26 -8.40
N GLU A 218 14.30 -10.81 -8.18
CA GLU A 218 15.49 -11.67 -8.25
C GLU A 218 15.38 -12.89 -7.32
N ILE A 219 14.98 -12.69 -6.07
CA ILE A 219 14.78 -13.77 -5.11
C ILE A 219 13.72 -14.76 -5.61
N LEU A 220 12.59 -14.30 -6.13
CA LEU A 220 11.53 -15.19 -6.64
C LEU A 220 11.97 -15.95 -7.90
N THR A 221 12.71 -15.30 -8.79
CA THR A 221 13.29 -15.95 -9.98
C THR A 221 14.31 -17.03 -9.57
N ASP A 222 15.15 -16.78 -8.57
CA ASP A 222 16.10 -17.77 -8.03
C ASP A 222 15.38 -18.94 -7.35
N LEU A 223 14.25 -18.67 -6.71
CA LEU A 223 13.33 -19.67 -6.16
C LEU A 223 12.49 -20.39 -7.22
N LYS A 224 12.66 -20.07 -8.51
CA LYS A 224 11.94 -20.70 -9.64
C LYS A 224 10.43 -20.50 -9.59
N VAL A 225 9.98 -19.38 -9.02
CA VAL A 225 8.58 -18.95 -9.12
C VAL A 225 8.27 -18.58 -10.58
N ASN A 226 7.10 -18.99 -11.06
CA ASN A 226 6.64 -18.61 -12.40
C ASN A 226 6.42 -17.09 -12.47
N GLU A 227 6.99 -16.42 -13.48
CA GLU A 227 6.83 -14.99 -13.70
C GLU A 227 5.34 -14.58 -13.85
N ASP A 228 4.48 -15.46 -14.38
CA ASP A 228 3.03 -15.23 -14.47
C ASP A 228 2.35 -15.10 -13.10
N ASN A 229 3.00 -15.63 -12.05
CA ASN A 229 2.56 -15.53 -10.67
C ASN A 229 3.15 -14.29 -9.96
N ILE A 230 3.86 -13.40 -10.64
CA ILE A 230 4.46 -12.20 -10.05
C ILE A 230 3.77 -10.93 -10.57
N ARG A 231 3.18 -10.17 -9.64
CA ARG A 231 2.53 -8.89 -9.91
C ARG A 231 3.30 -7.78 -9.23
N THR A 232 3.61 -6.73 -9.97
CA THR A 232 4.32 -5.56 -9.44
C THR A 232 3.54 -4.30 -9.69
N GLU A 233 3.50 -3.42 -8.70
CA GLU A 233 2.96 -2.07 -8.87
C GLU A 233 4.08 -1.03 -8.75
N GLN A 234 4.26 -0.23 -9.80
CA GLN A 234 5.28 0.83 -9.83
C GLN A 234 4.61 2.20 -9.95
N PHE A 235 4.54 2.95 -8.85
CA PHE A 235 4.22 4.38 -8.86
C PHE A 235 5.50 5.22 -8.88
N SER A 236 5.49 6.31 -9.65
CA SER A 236 6.42 7.43 -9.49
C SER A 236 6.00 8.21 -8.24
N GLY A 237 6.60 7.91 -7.09
CA GLY A 237 6.27 8.60 -5.83
C GLY A 237 6.66 7.90 -4.53
N TYR A 238 7.06 6.62 -4.61
CA TYR A 238 7.62 5.85 -3.50
C TYR A 238 8.85 6.49 -2.88
#